data_AF-A0A3S1ESZ3-F1
#
_entry.id   AF-A0A3S1ESZ3-F1
#
_cell.length_a   1.000
_cell.length_b   1.000
_cell.length_c   1.000
_cell.angle_alpha   90.00
_cell.angle_beta   90.00
_cell.angle_gamma   90.00
#
_symmetry.space_group_name_H-M   'P 1'
#
loop_
_entity.id
_entity.type
_entity.pdbx_description
1 polymer ?
#
loop_
_entity_poly.entity_id
_entity_poly.type
_entity_poly.pdbx_seq_one_letter_code
_entity_poly.pdbx_strand_id
1 'polypeptide(L)'
;MNLFQRSRRPRPAPRERLIMDIRDTVVYAIGDVHGCLDELRALEGKIQLDAQRFRGRKIIIMLGDYIDRGPHSRRVIDHLMAP
;
A
#
# COMPACT_ATOMS: atom_id res chain seq x y z
N MET A 1 -4.25 39.70 20.76
CA MET A 1 -3.07 38.85 20.50
C MET A 1 -3.52 37.64 19.70
N ASN A 2 -3.09 37.52 18.45
CA ASN A 2 -3.60 36.50 17.52
C ASN A 2 -2.62 35.32 17.47
N LEU A 3 -2.95 34.21 18.13
CA LEU A 3 -2.03 33.11 18.47
C LEU A 3 -1.94 31.99 17.41
N PHE A 4 -2.32 32.26 16.15
CA PHE A 4 -2.28 31.26 15.08
C PHE A 4 -1.61 31.78 13.81
N GLN A 5 -0.33 32.16 13.92
CA GLN A 5 0.54 32.19 12.75
C GLN A 5 0.86 30.74 12.37
N ARG A 6 0.11 30.20 11.39
CA ARG A 6 0.50 28.97 10.70
C ARG A 6 1.87 29.19 10.08
N SER A 7 2.92 28.69 10.73
CA SER A 7 4.25 28.59 10.12
C SER A 7 4.08 27.82 8.80
N ARG A 8 4.36 28.45 7.67
CA ARG A 8 4.34 27.78 6.37
C ARG A 8 5.50 26.78 6.40
N ARG A 9 5.20 25.52 6.73
CA ARG A 9 6.18 24.44 6.57
C ARG A 9 6.67 24.47 5.13
N PRO A 10 8.00 24.43 4.88
CA PRO A 10 8.51 24.38 3.52
C PRO A 10 7.89 23.16 2.83
N ARG A 11 7.48 23.36 1.57
CA ARG A 11 6.92 22.27 0.77
C ARG A 11 7.98 21.16 0.72
N PRO A 12 7.67 19.93 1.15
CA PRO A 12 8.65 18.85 1.07
C PRO A 12 9.15 18.75 -0.36
N ALA A 13 10.45 18.45 -0.51
CA ALA A 13 11.05 18.21 -1.82
C ALA A 13 10.17 17.22 -2.60
N PRO A 14 10.04 17.38 -3.93
CA PRO A 14 9.27 16.45 -4.74
C PRO A 14 9.72 15.03 -4.43
N ARG A 15 8.80 14.16 -4.02
CA ARG A 15 9.12 12.75 -3.85
C ARG A 15 9.58 12.21 -5.20
N GLU A 16 10.71 11.53 -5.22
CA GLU A 16 11.21 10.89 -6.43
C GLU A 16 10.14 9.94 -6.95
N ARG A 17 9.79 10.08 -8.23
CA ARG A 17 8.82 9.21 -8.87
C ARG A 17 9.55 7.93 -9.25
N LEU A 18 9.14 6.82 -8.64
CA LEU A 18 9.61 5.50 -9.07
C LEU A 18 9.13 5.25 -10.50
N ILE A 19 10.08 4.99 -11.40
CA ILE A 19 9.82 4.52 -12.75
C ILE A 19 10.15 3.03 -12.78
N MET A 20 9.24 2.23 -13.30
CA MET A 20 9.40 0.79 -13.39
C MET A 20 9.05 0.32 -14.80
N ASP A 21 9.89 -0.55 -15.37
CA ASP A 21 9.53 -1.29 -16.58
C ASP A 21 8.52 -2.38 -16.20
N ILE A 22 7.31 -2.27 -16.72
CA ILE A 22 6.21 -3.20 -16.45
C ILE A 22 6.05 -4.25 -17.55
N ARG A 23 6.97 -4.32 -18.51
CA ARG A 23 6.96 -5.41 -19.50
C ARG A 23 7.02 -6.76 -18.80
N ASP A 24 6.23 -7.70 -19.31
CA ASP A 24 6.06 -9.05 -18.75
C ASP A 24 5.77 -9.06 -17.24
N THR A 25 5.09 -8.04 -16.73
CA THR A 25 4.75 -7.89 -15.32
C THR A 25 3.25 -7.78 -15.13
N VAL A 26 2.69 -8.62 -14.26
CA VAL A 26 1.32 -8.45 -13.76
C VAL A 26 1.35 -7.57 -12.52
N VAL A 27 0.54 -6.52 -12.53
CA VAL A 27 0.46 -5.55 -11.44
C VAL A 27 -0.91 -5.62 -10.80
N TYR A 28 -0.93 -5.84 -9.48
CA TYR A 28 -2.13 -5.76 -8.65
C TYR A 28 -2.04 -4.51 -7.79
N ALA A 29 -3.03 -3.63 -7.89
CA ALA A 29 -3.14 -2.45 -7.03
C ALA A 29 -4.16 -2.71 -5.92
N ILE A 30 -3.73 -2.63 -4.67
CA ILE A 30 -4.59 -2.82 -3.49
C ILE A 30 -4.86 -1.46 -2.86
N GLY A 31 -6.13 -1.11 -2.74
CA GLY A 31 -6.60 0.12 -2.09
C GLY A 31 -6.53 0.05 -0.57
N ASP A 32 -7.39 0.84 0.07
CA ASP A 32 -7.39 1.07 1.51
C ASP A 32 -7.64 -0.23 2.29
N VAL A 33 -6.75 -0.55 3.22
CA VAL A 33 -6.84 -1.75 4.07
C VAL A 33 -7.52 -1.44 5.40
N HIS A 34 -7.28 -0.25 5.97
CA HIS A 34 -7.92 0.21 7.19
C HIS A 34 -7.92 -0.81 8.33
N GLY A 35 -6.77 -1.45 8.62
CA GLY A 35 -6.67 -2.43 9.71
C GLY A 35 -7.41 -3.75 9.48
N CYS A 36 -7.93 -4.03 8.29
CA CYS A 36 -8.64 -5.25 7.90
C CYS A 36 -7.66 -6.35 7.45
N LEU A 37 -6.94 -6.94 8.40
CA LEU A 37 -5.88 -7.93 8.12
C LEU A 37 -6.43 -9.22 7.46
N ASP A 38 -7.58 -9.70 7.90
CA ASP A 38 -8.10 -10.99 7.43
C ASP A 38 -8.57 -10.88 5.97
N GLU A 39 -9.18 -9.75 5.62
CA GLU A 39 -9.57 -9.40 4.26
C GLU A 39 -8.35 -9.19 3.36
N LEU A 40 -7.29 -8.53 3.85
CA LEU A 40 -6.03 -8.39 3.12
C LEU A 40 -5.45 -9.77 2.78
N ARG A 41 -5.36 -10.67 3.76
CA ARG A 41 -4.83 -12.04 3.55
C ARG A 41 -5.70 -12.86 2.61
N ALA A 42 -7.02 -12.75 2.73
CA ALA A 42 -7.94 -13.40 1.81
C ALA A 42 -7.79 -12.88 0.37
N LEU A 43 -7.57 -11.57 0.20
CA LEU A 43 -7.30 -10.96 -1.10
C LEU A 43 -5.94 -11.40 -1.67
N GLU A 44 -4.88 -11.41 -0.85
CA GLU A 44 -3.56 -11.92 -1.24
C GLU A 44 -3.63 -13.36 -1.74
N GLY A 45 -4.40 -14.24 -1.07
CA GLY A 45 -4.62 -15.60 -1.53
C GLY A 45 -5.32 -15.68 -2.90
N LYS A 46 -6.32 -14.82 -3.14
CA LYS A 46 -6.99 -14.72 -4.46
C LYS A 46 -6.03 -14.22 -5.54
N ILE A 47 -5.21 -13.21 -5.22
CA ILE A 47 -4.19 -12.69 -6.13
C ILE A 47 -3.17 -13.78 -6.45
N GLN A 48 -2.71 -14.54 -5.46
CA GLN A 48 -1.75 -15.62 -5.67
C GLN A 48 -2.29 -16.71 -6.60
N LEU A 49 -3.57 -17.06 -6.49
CA LEU A 49 -4.23 -18.02 -7.38
C LEU A 49 -4.39 -17.45 -8.80
N ASP A 50 -4.83 -16.20 -8.93
CA ASP A 50 -5.00 -15.55 -10.23
C ASP A 50 -3.65 -15.39 -10.96
N ALA A 51 -2.61 -14.98 -10.23
CA ALA A 51 -1.25 -14.77 -10.72
C ALA A 51 -0.62 -16.01 -11.37
N GLN A 52 -1.06 -17.22 -11.01
CA GLN A 52 -0.58 -18.47 -11.61
C GLN A 52 -0.94 -18.59 -13.10
N ARG A 53 -1.96 -17.87 -13.56
CA ARG A 53 -2.41 -17.87 -14.96
C ARG A 53 -1.47 -17.10 -15.88
N PHE A 54 -0.59 -16.28 -15.31
CA PHE A 54 0.26 -15.36 -16.06
C PHE A 54 1.75 -15.72 -15.90
N ARG A 55 2.49 -15.63 -17.01
CA ARG A 55 3.95 -15.73 -17.01
C ARG A 55 4.58 -14.39 -16.61
N GLY A 56 5.86 -14.41 -16.28
CA GLY A 56 6.60 -13.18 -15.94
C GLY A 56 6.50 -12.78 -14.48
N ARG A 57 6.91 -11.54 -14.17
CA ARG A 57 7.00 -10.97 -12.83
C ARG A 57 5.61 -10.60 -12.30
N LYS A 58 5.43 -10.65 -10.98
CA LYS A 58 4.19 -10.20 -10.31
C LYS A 58 4.54 -9.19 -9.24
N ILE A 59 3.76 -8.12 -9.16
CA ILE A 59 3.98 -7.03 -8.22
C ILE A 59 2.63 -6.64 -7.62
N ILE A 60 2.61 -6.50 -6.30
CA ILE A 60 1.52 -5.85 -5.57
C ILE A 60 1.97 -4.43 -5.25
N ILE A 61 1.12 -3.45 -5.54
CA ILE A 61 1.30 -2.04 -5.19
C ILE A 61 0.20 -1.67 -4.19
N MET A 62 0.60 -1.34 -2.97
CA MET A 62 -0.29 -0.87 -1.91
C MET A 62 -0.52 0.64 -2.08
N LEU A 63 -1.76 1.08 -2.25
CA LEU A 63 -2.07 2.48 -2.59
C LEU A 63 -2.09 3.43 -1.38
N GLY A 64 -2.34 2.93 -0.17
CA GLY A 64 -2.36 3.74 1.04
C GLY A 64 -3.32 3.21 2.10
N ASP A 65 -3.58 4.03 3.12
CA ASP A 65 -4.61 3.84 4.14
C ASP A 65 -4.63 2.43 4.77
N TYR A 66 -3.48 2.03 5.30
CA TYR A 66 -3.32 0.72 5.95
C TYR A 66 -3.95 0.62 7.33
N ILE A 67 -4.12 1.77 7.99
CA ILE A 67 -4.52 1.90 9.40
C ILE A 67 -5.87 2.61 9.52
N ASP A 68 -6.34 2.74 10.76
CA ASP A 68 -7.61 3.34 11.17
C ASP A 68 -8.83 2.49 10.81
N ARG A 69 -9.96 2.71 11.51
CA ARG A 69 -11.28 2.04 11.36
C ARG A 69 -11.35 0.55 11.70
N GLY A 70 -10.42 -0.28 11.24
CA GLY A 70 -10.44 -1.72 11.47
C GLY A 70 -9.65 -2.17 12.71
N PRO A 71 -9.85 -3.43 13.13
CA PRO A 71 -9.43 -3.92 14.45
C PRO A 71 -7.94 -4.24 14.55
N HIS A 72 -7.20 -4.33 13.43
CA HIS A 72 -5.87 -4.93 13.40
C HIS A 72 -4.78 -4.05 12.77
N SER A 73 -4.88 -2.72 12.87
CA SER A 73 -3.91 -1.76 12.32
C SER A 73 -2.43 -2.14 12.56
N ARG A 74 -2.05 -2.48 13.80
CA ARG A 74 -0.68 -2.92 14.11
C ARG A 74 -0.28 -4.17 13.33
N ARG A 75 -1.15 -5.18 13.32
CA ARG A 75 -0.85 -6.45 12.65
C ARG A 75 -0.82 -6.31 11.12
N VAL A 76 -1.55 -5.35 10.55
CA VAL A 76 -1.43 -5.00 9.12
C VAL A 76 -0.03 -4.47 8.83
N ILE A 77 0.48 -3.53 9.62
CA ILE A 77 1.85 -3.01 9.43
C ILE A 77 2.88 -4.11 9.65
N ASP A 78 2.75 -4.92 10.72
CA ASP A 78 3.65 -6.04 10.98
C ASP A 78 3.66 -7.04 9.79
N HIS A 79 2.49 -7.31 9.19
CA HIS A 79 2.35 -8.18 8.02
C HIS A 79 2.98 -7.57 6.76
N LEU A 80 2.77 -6.28 6.49
CA LEU A 80 3.33 -5.60 5.31
C LEU A 80 4.85 -5.37 5.39
N MET A 81 5.42 -5.34 6.60
CA MET A 81 6.86 -5.21 6.83
C MET A 81 7.59 -6.55 6.89
N ALA A 82 6.85 -7.68 6.95
CA ALA A 82 7.43 -9.00 6.95
C ALA A 82 8.16 -9.28 5.61
N PRO A 83 9.28 -10.03 5.63
CA PRO A 83 10.07 -10.34 4.43
C PRO A 83 9.38 -11.31 3.47
#